data_AF-V4Q2T8-F1
#
_entry.id   AF-V4Q2T8-F1
#
_cell.length_a   1.000
_cell.length_b   1.000
_cell.length_c   1.000
_cell.angle_alpha   90.00
_cell.angle_beta   90.00
_cell.angle_gamma   90.00
#
_symmetry.space_group_name_H-M   'P 1'
#
loop_
_entity.id
_entity.type
_entity.pdbx_description
1 polymer ?
#
loop_
_entity_poly.entity_id
_entity_poly.type
_entity_poly.pdbx_seq_one_letter_code
_entity_poly.pdbx_strand_id
1 'polypeptide(L)'
;MRWEVGIMLKAFLVALGLLVIAPAVQAADCNYDQALLLSLDYKAFDQNMQGGWRPLAANKGCEPVAADLIRDFRAAHAELSANDRWILNWHEGQMRASFGDYGNAIPLLAADNPDPSTRDYGAATVAFLKHDKPALLAARTKLAAEPKPDGWDAAAADFKTKYGVTITWPSNLDVVDGLINCFDKPYAEAYDSTCRTKPAS
;
A
#
# COMPACT_ATOMS: atom_id res chain seq x y z
N MET A 1 -39.26 -72.48 24.32
CA MET A 1 -39.64 -71.18 23.69
C MET A 1 -38.37 -70.36 23.48
N ARG A 2 -38.40 -69.34 22.61
CA ARG A 2 -37.31 -68.34 22.42
C ARG A 2 -37.07 -67.59 23.76
N TRP A 3 -36.04 -66.78 24.01
CA TRP A 3 -35.15 -65.93 23.21
C TRP A 3 -33.82 -65.74 24.01
N GLU A 4 -32.68 -65.20 23.55
CA GLU A 4 -32.22 -64.74 22.22
C GLU A 4 -30.67 -64.78 22.13
N VAL A 5 -30.02 -64.01 21.25
CA VAL A 5 -28.56 -63.89 21.09
C VAL A 5 -28.12 -62.42 21.25
N GLY A 6 -27.19 -62.14 22.17
CA GLY A 6 -26.63 -60.80 22.39
C GLY A 6 -25.15 -60.69 21.99
N ILE A 7 -24.87 -60.55 20.69
CA ILE A 7 -23.51 -60.24 20.21
C ILE A 7 -23.25 -58.73 20.39
N MET A 8 -22.45 -58.35 21.37
CA MET A 8 -21.95 -56.97 21.48
C MET A 8 -20.87 -56.71 20.43
N LEU A 9 -21.28 -56.13 19.30
CA LEU A 9 -20.36 -55.64 18.27
C LEU A 9 -19.71 -54.32 18.75
N LYS A 10 -18.46 -54.38 19.20
CA LYS A 10 -17.68 -53.18 19.55
C LYS A 10 -17.26 -52.44 18.27
N ALA A 11 -17.94 -51.34 17.95
CA ALA A 11 -17.55 -50.46 16.85
C ALA A 11 -16.25 -49.71 17.18
N PHE A 12 -15.16 -50.04 16.49
CA PHE A 12 -13.95 -49.22 16.48
C PHE A 12 -14.12 -48.07 15.50
N LEU A 13 -14.30 -46.85 16.01
CA LEU A 13 -14.24 -45.63 15.22
C LEU A 13 -12.78 -45.27 14.93
N VAL A 14 -12.31 -45.56 13.72
CA VAL A 14 -11.03 -45.05 13.22
C VAL A 14 -11.25 -43.62 12.71
N ALA A 15 -10.86 -42.64 13.54
CA ALA A 15 -10.86 -41.23 13.13
C ALA A 15 -9.69 -40.97 12.18
N LEU A 16 -9.97 -40.96 10.88
CA LEU A 16 -8.98 -40.62 9.85
C LEU A 16 -8.78 -39.10 9.82
N GLY A 17 -7.74 -38.61 10.49
CA GLY A 17 -7.41 -37.19 10.52
C GLY A 17 -6.95 -36.70 9.14
N LEU A 18 -7.76 -35.84 8.51
CA LEU A 18 -7.36 -35.12 7.30
C LEU A 18 -6.27 -34.10 7.65
N LEU A 19 -5.01 -34.42 7.33
CA LEU A 19 -3.95 -33.41 7.30
C LEU A 19 -4.25 -32.43 6.15
N VAL A 20 -4.72 -31.24 6.50
CA VAL A 20 -4.75 -30.10 5.58
C VAL A 20 -3.32 -29.62 5.40
N ILE A 21 -2.68 -30.06 4.32
CA ILE A 21 -1.40 -29.52 3.88
C ILE A 21 -1.67 -28.11 3.35
N ALA A 22 -1.47 -27.10 4.21
CA ALA A 22 -1.47 -25.71 3.77
C ALA A 22 -0.32 -25.52 2.75
N PRO A 23 -0.56 -24.89 1.59
CA PRO A 23 0.51 -24.60 0.66
C PRO A 23 1.51 -23.65 1.33
N ALA A 24 2.78 -24.04 1.36
CA ALA A 24 3.83 -23.13 1.80
C ALA A 24 3.85 -21.93 0.84
N VAL A 25 3.64 -20.72 1.37
CA VAL A 25 3.87 -19.50 0.60
C VAL A 25 5.35 -19.49 0.24
N GLN A 26 5.63 -19.72 -1.03
CA GLN A 26 6.99 -19.74 -1.55
C GLN A 26 7.55 -18.32 -1.37
N ALA A 27 8.62 -18.18 -0.59
CA ALA A 27 9.23 -16.88 -0.35
C ALA A 27 9.61 -16.25 -1.69
N ALA A 28 9.18 -15.01 -1.92
CA ALA A 28 9.48 -14.31 -3.15
C ALA A 28 11.01 -14.15 -3.29
N ASP A 29 11.52 -14.39 -4.49
CA ASP A 29 12.92 -14.07 -4.80
C ASP A 29 13.05 -12.55 -4.95
N CYS A 30 13.44 -11.91 -3.86
CA CYS A 30 13.63 -10.47 -3.74
C CYS A 30 15.10 -10.06 -3.94
N ASN A 31 15.86 -10.80 -4.76
CA ASN A 31 17.24 -10.46 -5.08
C ASN A 31 17.34 -9.14 -5.89
N TYR A 32 18.27 -8.28 -5.50
CA TYR A 32 18.64 -7.04 -6.21
C TYR A 32 20.09 -6.65 -5.90
N ASP A 33 20.69 -5.81 -6.73
CA ASP A 33 22.01 -5.23 -6.45
C ASP A 33 21.85 -3.98 -5.59
N GLN A 34 22.04 -4.14 -4.27
CA GLN A 34 21.93 -3.04 -3.30
C GLN A 34 23.00 -1.97 -3.52
N ALA A 35 24.23 -2.36 -3.86
CA ALA A 35 25.31 -1.40 -4.07
C ALA A 35 25.05 -0.53 -5.32
N LEU A 36 24.52 -1.12 -6.38
CA LEU A 36 24.07 -0.38 -7.56
C LEU A 36 22.93 0.59 -7.22
N LEU A 37 21.85 0.12 -6.58
CA LEU A 37 20.69 0.97 -6.32
C LEU A 37 20.97 2.10 -5.31
N LEU A 38 21.85 1.87 -4.32
CA LEU A 38 22.33 2.91 -3.40
C LEU A 38 23.41 3.84 -4.00
N SER A 39 23.81 3.62 -5.26
CA SER A 39 24.73 4.53 -5.99
C SER A 39 24.02 5.46 -6.97
N LEU A 40 22.70 5.30 -7.14
CA LEU A 40 21.89 6.12 -8.05
C LEU A 40 21.66 7.52 -7.47
N ASP A 41 21.44 8.50 -8.36
CA ASP A 41 20.84 9.77 -7.94
C ASP A 41 19.34 9.58 -7.59
N TYR A 42 18.78 10.52 -6.82
CA TYR A 42 17.37 10.51 -6.42
C TYR A 42 16.40 10.33 -7.60
N LYS A 43 16.66 10.93 -8.76
CA LYS A 43 15.77 10.86 -9.92
C LYS A 43 15.80 9.46 -10.56
N ALA A 44 16.98 8.86 -10.65
CA ALA A 44 17.16 7.50 -11.15
C ALA A 44 16.61 6.44 -10.16
N PHE A 45 16.74 6.68 -8.85
CA PHE A 45 16.23 5.79 -7.81
C PHE A 45 14.71 5.87 -7.61
N ASP A 46 14.16 7.08 -7.49
CA ASP A 46 12.78 7.31 -7.04
C ASP A 46 11.83 7.83 -8.13
N GLN A 47 12.33 8.50 -9.16
CA GLN A 47 11.47 9.13 -10.19
C GLN A 47 11.48 8.38 -11.52
N ASN A 48 12.27 7.29 -11.63
CA ASN A 48 12.21 6.37 -12.75
C ASN A 48 11.06 5.36 -12.58
N MET A 49 10.04 5.46 -13.44
CA MET A 49 8.86 4.60 -13.37
C MET A 49 9.12 3.14 -13.79
N GLN A 50 10.25 2.86 -14.45
CA GLN A 50 10.65 1.52 -14.93
C GLN A 50 11.93 0.99 -14.25
N GLY A 51 12.47 1.71 -13.26
CA GLY A 51 13.75 1.38 -12.63
C GLY A 51 13.82 1.82 -11.17
N GLY A 52 15.04 1.91 -10.63
CA GLY A 52 15.24 2.22 -9.22
C GLY A 52 14.63 1.16 -8.31
N TRP A 53 13.88 1.58 -7.28
CA TRP A 53 13.25 0.65 -6.34
C TRP A 53 11.97 -0.04 -6.86
N ARG A 54 11.33 0.50 -7.91
CA ARG A 54 10.00 0.03 -8.37
C ARG A 54 9.97 -1.43 -8.86
N PRO A 55 10.94 -1.93 -9.65
CA PRO A 55 10.94 -3.33 -10.09
C PRO A 55 10.95 -4.33 -8.92
N LEU A 56 11.63 -3.99 -7.81
CA LEU A 56 11.63 -4.80 -6.59
C LEU A 56 10.26 -4.77 -5.92
N ALA A 57 9.66 -3.58 -5.74
CA ALA A 57 8.33 -3.43 -5.13
C ALA A 57 7.19 -4.04 -5.97
N ALA A 58 7.37 -4.15 -7.30
CA ALA A 58 6.41 -4.79 -8.18
C ALA A 58 6.39 -6.33 -8.06
N ASN A 59 7.42 -6.93 -7.44
CA ASN A 59 7.42 -8.36 -7.16
C ASN A 59 6.65 -8.63 -5.86
N LYS A 60 5.54 -9.37 -5.97
CA LYS A 60 4.63 -9.66 -4.85
C LYS A 60 5.36 -10.37 -3.71
N GLY A 61 5.32 -9.81 -2.50
CA GLY A 61 6.03 -10.31 -1.33
C GLY A 61 7.39 -9.64 -1.08
N CYS A 62 7.85 -8.77 -1.99
CA CYS A 62 9.09 -8.00 -1.83
C CYS A 62 8.87 -6.57 -1.31
N GLU A 63 7.64 -6.21 -0.94
CA GLU A 63 7.28 -4.91 -0.36
C GLU A 63 8.09 -4.59 0.93
N PRO A 64 8.37 -5.54 1.85
CA PRO A 64 9.26 -5.29 2.99
C PRO A 64 10.70 -4.96 2.57
N VAL A 65 11.21 -5.64 1.54
CA VAL A 65 12.58 -5.46 1.05
C VAL A 65 12.70 -4.12 0.31
N ALA A 66 11.67 -3.72 -0.43
CA ALA A 66 11.58 -2.41 -1.06
C ALA A 66 11.47 -1.27 -0.04
N ALA A 67 10.68 -1.43 1.03
CA ALA A 67 10.60 -0.45 2.12
C ALA A 67 11.99 -0.20 2.76
N ASP A 68 12.71 -1.28 3.06
CA ASP A 68 14.04 -1.20 3.65
C ASP A 68 15.10 -0.64 2.69
N LEU A 69 15.01 -0.92 1.39
CA LEU A 69 15.83 -0.27 0.37
C LEU A 69 15.59 1.26 0.31
N ILE A 70 14.33 1.71 0.37
CA ILE A 70 14.00 3.14 0.38
C ILE A 70 14.54 3.80 1.66
N ARG A 71 14.41 3.15 2.82
CA ARG A 71 15.03 3.59 4.09
C ARG A 71 16.54 3.78 3.95
N ASP A 72 17.22 2.77 3.41
CA ASP A 72 18.68 2.74 3.32
C ASP A 72 19.18 3.80 2.32
N PHE A 73 18.45 4.05 1.23
CA PHE A 73 18.71 5.16 0.31
C PHE A 73 18.57 6.51 1.02
N ARG A 74 17.49 6.75 1.78
CA ARG A 74 17.33 7.99 2.57
C ARG A 74 18.46 8.20 3.58
N ALA A 75 19.05 7.13 4.09
CA ALA A 75 20.14 7.16 5.06
C ALA A 75 21.52 7.39 4.41
N ALA A 76 21.77 6.82 3.24
CA ALA A 76 23.00 7.02 2.47
C ALA A 76 23.08 8.43 1.85
N HIS A 77 21.95 8.97 1.41
CA HIS A 77 21.86 10.26 0.72
C HIS A 77 21.48 11.40 1.69
N ALA A 78 22.49 11.98 2.34
CA ALA A 78 22.31 13.12 3.24
C ALA A 78 21.91 14.41 2.51
N GLU A 79 22.32 14.54 1.24
CA GLU A 79 22.13 15.69 0.36
C GLU A 79 20.72 15.87 -0.22
N LEU A 80 19.82 14.90 0.00
CA LEU A 80 18.42 14.99 -0.44
C LEU A 80 17.76 16.28 0.07
N SER A 81 17.02 16.95 -0.82
CA SER A 81 16.20 18.08 -0.42
C SER A 81 15.10 17.65 0.56
N ALA A 82 14.54 18.60 1.31
CA ALA A 82 13.43 18.33 2.22
C ALA A 82 12.23 17.67 1.50
N ASN A 83 11.97 18.07 0.25
CA ASN A 83 10.93 17.50 -0.59
C ASN A 83 11.23 16.06 -1.01
N ASP A 84 12.44 15.79 -1.50
CA ASP A 84 12.82 14.45 -1.97
C ASP A 84 12.86 13.45 -0.81
N ARG A 85 13.34 13.90 0.36
CA ARG A 85 13.30 13.14 1.61
C ARG A 85 11.87 12.86 2.08
N TRP A 86 10.95 13.82 1.93
CA TRP A 86 9.54 13.62 2.24
C TRP A 86 8.87 12.63 1.29
N ILE A 87 9.11 12.73 -0.03
CA ILE A 87 8.60 11.77 -1.04
C ILE A 87 9.10 10.35 -0.73
N LEU A 88 10.38 10.19 -0.38
CA LEU A 88 10.92 8.89 0.00
C LEU A 88 10.34 8.36 1.33
N ASN A 89 10.09 9.22 2.33
CA ASN A 89 9.35 8.83 3.54
C ASN A 89 7.95 8.31 3.15
N TRP A 90 7.27 9.01 2.25
CA TRP A 90 5.93 8.66 1.78
C TRP A 90 5.91 7.31 1.02
N HIS A 91 6.87 7.07 0.14
CA HIS A 91 7.02 5.78 -0.56
C HIS A 91 7.36 4.63 0.41
N GLU A 92 8.30 4.83 1.35
CA GLU A 92 8.59 3.82 2.38
C GLU A 92 7.35 3.53 3.23
N GLY A 93 6.63 4.57 3.66
CA GLY A 93 5.42 4.44 4.46
C GLY A 93 4.32 3.64 3.76
N GLN A 94 4.11 3.87 2.45
CA GLN A 94 3.17 3.07 1.66
C GLN A 94 3.61 1.61 1.50
N MET A 95 4.91 1.34 1.33
CA MET A 95 5.44 -0.03 1.27
C MET A 95 5.30 -0.73 2.63
N ARG A 96 5.56 -0.05 3.75
CA ARG A 96 5.31 -0.60 5.10
C ARG A 96 3.82 -0.90 5.32
N ALA A 97 2.95 -0.01 4.87
CA ALA A 97 1.52 -0.21 4.95
C ALA A 97 1.03 -1.41 4.11
N SER A 98 1.59 -1.66 2.92
CA SER A 98 1.09 -2.72 2.03
C SER A 98 1.19 -4.14 2.63
N PHE A 99 2.21 -4.41 3.46
CA PHE A 99 2.35 -5.69 4.18
C PHE A 99 1.89 -5.64 5.66
N GLY A 100 1.24 -4.55 6.10
CA GLY A 100 0.63 -4.45 7.43
C GLY A 100 1.51 -3.89 8.54
N ASP A 101 2.71 -3.38 8.23
CA ASP A 101 3.61 -2.70 9.19
C ASP A 101 3.14 -1.26 9.49
N TYR A 102 1.90 -1.14 9.98
CA TYR A 102 1.26 0.15 10.23
C TYR A 102 1.99 0.97 11.31
N GLY A 103 2.62 0.29 12.29
CA GLY A 103 3.36 0.92 13.37
C GLY A 103 4.54 1.77 12.87
N ASN A 104 5.28 1.30 11.86
CA ASN A 104 6.35 2.06 11.23
C ASN A 104 5.88 2.89 10.02
N ALA A 105 4.79 2.49 9.34
CA ALA A 105 4.21 3.27 8.25
C ALA A 105 3.63 4.63 8.71
N ILE A 106 2.85 4.63 9.79
CA ILE A 106 2.15 5.83 10.28
C ILE A 106 3.09 7.02 10.56
N PRO A 107 4.22 6.89 11.28
CA PRO A 107 5.11 8.04 11.52
C PRO A 107 5.79 8.58 10.25
N LEU A 108 5.99 7.75 9.23
CA LEU A 108 6.52 8.19 7.93
C LEU A 108 5.47 8.96 7.11
N LEU A 109 4.23 8.45 7.07
CA LEU A 109 3.11 9.05 6.34
C LEU A 109 2.52 10.29 7.04
N ALA A 110 2.75 10.42 8.36
CA ALA A 110 2.37 11.59 9.15
C ALA A 110 3.47 12.66 9.25
N ALA A 111 4.62 12.48 8.57
CA ALA A 111 5.71 13.44 8.58
C ALA A 111 5.31 14.77 7.91
N ASP A 112 5.78 15.89 8.45
CA ASP A 112 5.47 17.23 7.94
C ASP A 112 5.79 17.36 6.44
N ASN A 113 4.80 17.81 5.70
CA ASN A 113 4.79 17.83 4.24
C ASN A 113 5.08 19.25 3.71
N PRO A 114 6.11 19.45 2.87
CA PRO A 114 6.39 20.76 2.27
C PRO A 114 5.36 21.18 1.21
N ASP A 115 4.53 20.27 0.69
CA ASP A 115 3.42 20.54 -0.23
C ASP A 115 2.06 20.46 0.50
N PRO A 116 1.37 21.59 0.75
CA PRO A 116 0.08 21.58 1.41
C PRO A 116 -1.02 20.79 0.68
N SER A 117 -0.93 20.59 -0.64
CA SER A 117 -1.96 19.93 -1.46
C SER A 117 -2.02 18.41 -1.30
N THR A 118 -1.03 17.81 -0.63
CA THR A 118 -1.03 16.39 -0.30
C THR A 118 -1.24 16.13 1.20
N ARG A 119 -1.50 17.18 2.00
CA ARG A 119 -1.77 17.11 3.44
C ARG A 119 -3.01 16.28 3.78
N ASP A 120 -4.16 16.59 3.17
CA ASP A 120 -5.42 15.93 3.56
C ASP A 120 -5.53 14.50 2.99
N TYR A 121 -4.83 14.21 1.89
CA TYR A 121 -4.54 12.83 1.46
C TYR A 121 -3.67 12.06 2.49
N GLY A 122 -2.62 12.70 3.02
CA GLY A 122 -1.82 12.16 4.12
C GLY A 122 -2.64 11.85 5.37
N ALA A 123 -3.46 12.80 5.80
CA ALA A 123 -4.36 12.64 6.95
C ALA A 123 -5.38 11.52 6.74
N ALA A 124 -5.97 11.39 5.55
CA ALA A 124 -6.88 10.31 5.20
C ALA A 124 -6.20 8.93 5.29
N THR A 125 -5.01 8.80 4.70
CA THR A 125 -4.23 7.56 4.72
C THR A 125 -3.86 7.15 6.15
N VAL A 126 -3.37 8.09 6.97
CA VAL A 126 -3.04 7.83 8.39
C VAL A 126 -4.28 7.45 9.20
N ALA A 127 -5.44 8.05 8.93
CA ALA A 127 -6.70 7.69 9.59
C ALA A 127 -7.15 6.26 9.22
N PHE A 128 -7.05 5.86 7.95
CA PHE A 128 -7.30 4.49 7.51
C PHE A 128 -6.39 3.48 8.24
N LEU A 129 -5.07 3.73 8.31
CA LEU A 129 -4.12 2.82 8.97
C LEU A 129 -4.33 2.72 10.49
N LYS A 130 -4.96 3.74 11.11
CA LYS A 130 -5.39 3.73 12.52
C LYS A 130 -6.77 3.08 12.73
N HIS A 131 -7.44 2.65 11.66
CA HIS A 131 -8.84 2.20 11.66
C HIS A 131 -9.81 3.27 12.22
N ASP A 132 -9.53 4.55 11.95
CA ASP A 132 -10.34 5.71 12.35
C ASP A 132 -11.23 6.18 11.19
N LYS A 133 -12.42 5.57 11.07
CA LYS A 133 -13.39 5.91 10.01
C LYS A 133 -13.88 7.38 10.07
N PRO A 134 -14.22 7.94 11.26
CA PRO A 134 -14.58 9.35 11.37
C PRO A 134 -13.48 10.30 10.87
N ALA A 135 -12.21 10.09 11.24
CA ALA A 135 -11.11 10.93 10.78
C ALA A 135 -10.85 10.77 9.27
N LEU A 136 -10.96 9.55 8.72
CA LEU A 136 -10.85 9.27 7.29
C LEU A 136 -11.91 10.06 6.49
N LEU A 137 -13.17 10.01 6.91
CA LEU A 137 -14.26 10.76 6.27
C LEU A 137 -14.08 12.28 6.39
N ALA A 138 -13.58 12.77 7.53
CA ALA A 138 -13.29 14.18 7.73
C ALA A 138 -12.13 14.67 6.83
N ALA A 139 -11.08 13.87 6.69
CA ALA A 139 -9.96 14.17 5.79
C ALA A 139 -10.39 14.14 4.31
N ARG A 140 -11.18 13.14 3.90
CA ARG A 140 -11.78 13.09 2.56
C ARG A 140 -12.64 14.31 2.24
N THR A 141 -13.39 14.81 3.22
CA THR A 141 -14.20 16.03 3.06
C THR A 141 -13.33 17.27 2.83
N LYS A 142 -12.18 17.38 3.51
CA LYS A 142 -11.23 18.48 3.30
C LYS A 142 -10.54 18.38 1.96
N LEU A 143 -10.00 17.21 1.60
CA LEU A 143 -9.37 16.96 0.30
C LEU A 143 -10.32 17.31 -0.86
N ALA A 144 -11.58 16.85 -0.78
CA ALA A 144 -12.61 17.16 -1.77
C ALA A 144 -12.98 18.66 -1.89
N ALA A 145 -12.62 19.48 -0.88
CA ALA A 145 -12.86 20.92 -0.85
C ALA A 145 -11.61 21.75 -1.22
N GLU A 146 -10.49 21.12 -1.57
CA GLU A 146 -9.28 21.86 -1.94
C GLU A 146 -9.49 22.64 -3.25
N PRO A 147 -9.15 23.95 -3.27
CA PRO A 147 -9.29 24.77 -4.46
C PRO A 147 -8.32 24.28 -5.55
N LYS A 148 -8.83 24.12 -6.77
CA LYS A 148 -8.00 23.72 -7.92
C LYS A 148 -6.92 24.79 -8.19
N PRO A 149 -5.63 24.43 -8.23
CA PRO A 149 -4.56 25.39 -8.47
C PRO A 149 -4.66 26.06 -9.84
N ASP A 150 -4.22 27.31 -9.91
CA ASP A 150 -4.06 28.02 -11.19
C ASP A 150 -3.12 27.24 -12.11
N GLY A 151 -3.48 27.12 -13.39
CA GLY A 151 -2.72 26.36 -14.38
C GLY A 151 -2.86 24.84 -14.32
N TRP A 152 -3.60 24.26 -13.34
CA TRP A 152 -3.76 22.80 -13.23
C TRP A 152 -4.22 22.14 -14.53
N ASP A 153 -5.21 22.71 -15.23
CA ASP A 153 -5.77 22.09 -16.43
C ASP A 153 -4.74 21.99 -17.57
N ALA A 154 -3.82 22.95 -17.66
CA ALA A 154 -2.71 22.92 -18.60
C ALA A 154 -1.67 21.86 -18.19
N ALA A 155 -1.28 21.83 -16.91
CA ALA A 155 -0.37 20.81 -16.38
C ALA A 155 -0.91 19.38 -16.55
N ALA A 156 -2.22 19.17 -16.37
CA ALA A 156 -2.90 17.90 -16.59
C ALA A 156 -2.95 17.50 -18.08
N ALA A 157 -3.13 18.47 -18.99
CA ALA A 157 -3.07 18.24 -20.43
C ALA A 157 -1.64 17.88 -20.90
N ASP A 158 -0.62 18.55 -20.37
CA ASP A 158 0.79 18.25 -20.63
C ASP A 158 1.18 16.87 -20.08
N PHE A 159 0.75 16.54 -18.85
CA PHE A 159 0.97 15.23 -18.25
C PHE A 159 0.34 14.12 -19.09
N LYS A 160 -0.90 14.31 -19.56
CA LYS A 160 -1.58 13.38 -20.46
C LYS A 160 -0.86 13.23 -21.79
N THR A 161 -0.35 14.31 -22.37
CA THR A 161 0.41 14.29 -23.62
C THR A 161 1.72 13.52 -23.47
N LYS A 162 2.40 13.68 -22.33
CA LYS A 162 3.71 13.08 -22.06
C LYS A 162 3.65 11.62 -21.62
N TYR A 163 2.63 11.22 -20.87
CA TYR A 163 2.55 9.90 -20.21
C TYR A 163 1.33 9.06 -20.63
N GLY A 164 0.40 9.61 -21.43
CA GLY A 164 -0.84 8.93 -21.85
C GLY A 164 -1.92 8.81 -20.76
N VAL A 165 -1.63 9.25 -19.53
CA VAL A 165 -2.50 9.12 -18.35
C VAL A 165 -3.20 10.45 -18.05
N THR A 166 -4.51 10.41 -17.79
CA THR A 166 -5.27 11.60 -17.35
C THR A 166 -5.22 11.68 -15.83
N ILE A 167 -4.83 12.84 -15.29
CA ILE A 167 -4.87 13.14 -13.85
C ILE A 167 -6.06 14.04 -13.52
N THR A 168 -6.62 13.89 -12.32
CA THR A 168 -7.80 14.63 -11.85
C THR A 168 -7.49 15.47 -10.62
N TRP A 169 -8.22 16.58 -10.45
CA TRP A 169 -8.22 17.34 -9.21
C TRP A 169 -9.48 17.04 -8.39
N PRO A 170 -9.40 16.93 -7.05
CA PRO A 170 -8.19 16.87 -6.22
C PRO A 170 -7.37 15.59 -6.45
N SER A 171 -6.05 15.70 -6.31
CA SER A 171 -5.13 14.58 -6.45
C SER A 171 -5.44 13.48 -5.43
N ASN A 172 -5.41 12.21 -5.85
CA ASN A 172 -5.64 11.03 -4.99
C ASN A 172 -7.02 10.94 -4.31
N LEU A 173 -8.02 11.74 -4.70
CA LEU A 173 -9.37 11.63 -4.13
C LEU A 173 -10.01 10.24 -4.41
N ASP A 174 -9.70 9.64 -5.56
CA ASP A 174 -10.08 8.27 -5.94
C ASP A 174 -9.47 7.21 -4.99
N VAL A 175 -8.22 7.43 -4.56
CA VAL A 175 -7.54 6.58 -3.58
C VAL A 175 -8.29 6.63 -2.26
N VAL A 176 -8.60 7.83 -1.77
CA VAL A 176 -9.28 8.02 -0.48
C VAL A 176 -10.71 7.45 -0.52
N ASP A 177 -11.42 7.61 -1.62
CA ASP A 177 -12.72 6.94 -1.82
C ASP A 177 -12.57 5.41 -1.82
N GLY A 178 -11.49 4.86 -2.37
CA GLY A 178 -11.14 3.43 -2.26
C GLY A 178 -10.90 2.96 -0.82
N LEU A 179 -10.13 3.72 -0.05
CA LEU A 179 -9.90 3.47 1.38
C LEU A 179 -11.20 3.51 2.20
N ILE A 180 -12.20 4.31 1.79
CA ILE A 180 -13.53 4.34 2.43
C ILE A 180 -14.38 3.13 2.01
N ASN A 181 -14.39 2.78 0.72
CA ASN A 181 -15.17 1.66 0.17
C ASN A 181 -14.70 0.31 0.77
N CYS A 182 -13.40 0.16 0.96
CA CYS A 182 -12.76 -1.06 1.48
C CYS A 182 -12.18 -0.86 2.89
N PHE A 183 -12.86 -0.07 3.73
CA PHE A 183 -12.37 0.35 5.05
C PHE A 183 -11.85 -0.78 5.97
N ASP A 184 -12.49 -1.94 5.94
CA ASP A 184 -12.14 -3.09 6.79
C ASP A 184 -11.21 -4.11 6.10
N LYS A 185 -10.55 -3.70 5.01
CA LYS A 185 -9.55 -4.50 4.28
C LYS A 185 -8.11 -4.12 4.65
N PRO A 186 -7.12 -5.01 4.42
CA PRO A 186 -5.72 -4.63 4.46
C PRO A 186 -5.42 -3.45 3.53
N TYR A 187 -4.47 -2.59 3.87
CA TYR A 187 -4.15 -1.40 3.08
C TYR A 187 -3.85 -1.70 1.61
N ALA A 188 -3.10 -2.77 1.30
CA ALA A 188 -2.83 -3.17 -0.08
C ALA A 188 -4.10 -3.49 -0.90
N GLU A 189 -5.12 -4.09 -0.27
CA GLU A 189 -6.41 -4.32 -0.93
C GLU A 189 -7.19 -3.00 -1.09
N ALA A 190 -7.28 -2.20 -0.03
CA ALA A 190 -8.07 -0.96 -0.04
C ALA A 190 -7.48 0.15 -0.94
N TYR A 191 -6.17 0.15 -1.13
CA TYR A 191 -5.43 1.07 -2.01
C TYR A 191 -5.53 0.67 -3.49
N ASP A 192 -5.84 -0.60 -3.79
CA ASP A 192 -5.93 -1.11 -5.16
C ASP A 192 -7.11 -0.50 -5.94
N SER A 193 -6.95 -0.46 -7.26
CA SER A 193 -7.96 0.01 -8.23
C SER A 193 -9.35 -0.59 -8.03
N THR A 194 -9.45 -1.86 -7.61
CA THR A 194 -10.71 -2.57 -7.36
C THR A 194 -11.59 -1.91 -6.29
N CYS A 195 -10.99 -1.24 -5.31
CA CYS A 195 -11.72 -0.52 -4.27
C CYS A 195 -12.11 0.92 -4.69
N ARG A 196 -11.36 1.53 -5.62
CA ARG A 196 -11.57 2.91 -6.09
C ARG A 196 -12.80 3.05 -6.99
N THR A 197 -13.14 1.99 -7.74
CA THR A 197 -14.42 1.94 -8.44
C THR A 197 -15.55 1.76 -7.42
N LYS A 198 -16.37 2.80 -7.25
CA LYS A 198 -17.62 2.74 -6.46
C LYS A 198 -18.41 1.48 -6.87
N PRO A 199 -18.88 0.64 -5.92
CA PRO A 199 -19.84 -0.41 -6.23
C PRO A 199 -21.04 0.21 -6.96
N ALA A 200 -21.51 -0.44 -8.02
CA ALA A 200 -22.76 -0.05 -8.66
C ALA A 200 -23.88 -0.11 -7.61
N SER A 201 -24.47 1.05 -7.34
CA SER A 201 -25.60 1.25 -6.41
C SER A 201 -26.90 0.74 -7.01
#